data_AF-A0A8U0PVS9-F1
#
_entry.id   AF-A0A8U0PVS9-F1
#
_cell.length_a   1.000
_cell.length_b   1.000
_cell.length_c   1.000
_cell.angle_alpha   90.00
_cell.angle_beta   90.00
_cell.angle_gamma   90.00
#
_symmetry.space_group_name_H-M   'P 1'
#
loop_
_entity.id
_entity.type
_entity.pdbx_description
1 polymer ?
#
loop_
_entity_poly.entity_id
_entity_poly.type
_entity_poly.pdbx_seq_one_letter_code
_entity_poly.pdbx_strand_id
1 'polypeptide(L)'
;MLRCVIQRASNLREKDGRLSDPLCGVIFRGSKKKTKVIKNNINPVWNEGFEWDLKGIPLDSGAELHLVVKDHEKMGRNRFLGESRVALRDILNSPNLAASFTVSLLDTKRNNTGATLSLQVSYIPPPGMTPFFQPPPQPEAREKPVELDTVTVFSLDTMGEEDTESMLMMEQTDDPDTGSHQGPHQGGQGGQETPTGNHP
;
A
#
# COMPACT_ATOMS: atom_id res chain seq x y z
N MET A 1 23.95 -5.41 3.40
CA MET A 1 23.57 -4.67 2.17
C MET A 1 22.40 -3.75 2.48
N LEU A 2 22.42 -2.52 1.98
CA LEU A 2 21.27 -1.60 1.99
C LEU A 2 20.64 -1.59 0.59
N ARG A 3 19.31 -1.72 0.50
CA ARG A 3 18.55 -1.64 -0.75
C ARG A 3 17.51 -0.53 -0.66
N CYS A 4 17.38 0.28 -1.70
CA CYS A 4 16.36 1.32 -1.83
C CYS A 4 15.68 1.19 -3.19
N VAL A 5 14.35 1.13 -3.23
CA VAL A 5 13.54 1.20 -4.45
C VAL A 5 12.88 2.56 -4.51
N ILE A 6 13.26 3.39 -5.49
CA ILE A 6 12.58 4.65 -5.76
C ILE A 6 11.36 4.34 -6.63
N GLN A 7 10.17 4.47 -6.06
CA GLN A 7 8.92 4.11 -6.73
C GLN A 7 8.46 5.24 -7.64
N ARG A 8 8.09 6.39 -7.06
CA ARG A 8 7.48 7.51 -7.78
C ARG A 8 7.69 8.84 -7.06
N ALA A 9 7.63 9.94 -7.80
CA ALA A 9 7.35 11.26 -7.23
C ALA A 9 5.94 11.71 -7.61
N SER A 10 5.42 12.70 -6.91
CA SER A 10 4.10 13.28 -7.21
C SER A 10 4.10 14.78 -6.97
N ASN A 11 3.30 15.50 -7.74
CA ASN A 11 3.13 16.95 -7.68
C ASN A 11 4.44 17.74 -7.85
N LEU A 12 5.35 17.30 -8.73
CA LEU A 12 6.58 18.04 -9.03
C LEU A 12 6.26 19.37 -9.74
N ARG A 13 7.00 20.42 -9.41
CA ARG A 13 6.80 21.74 -10.04
C ARG A 13 7.10 21.74 -11.54
N GLU A 14 6.23 22.38 -12.29
CA GLU A 14 6.47 22.81 -13.67
C GLU A 14 7.33 24.08 -13.70
N LYS A 15 7.71 24.52 -14.90
CA LYS A 15 8.32 25.83 -15.13
C LYS A 15 7.78 26.40 -16.44
N ASP A 16 7.20 27.60 -16.39
CA ASP A 16 6.73 28.34 -17.57
C ASP A 16 5.79 27.52 -18.48
N GLY A 17 4.90 26.71 -17.89
CA GLY A 17 3.98 25.81 -18.59
C GLY A 17 4.63 24.56 -19.21
N ARG A 18 5.94 24.35 -18.99
CA ARG A 18 6.66 23.14 -19.39
C ARG A 18 6.71 22.13 -18.25
N LEU A 19 6.26 20.91 -18.57
CA LEU A 19 6.40 19.72 -17.74
C LEU A 19 7.88 19.38 -17.52
N SER A 20 8.23 18.98 -16.30
CA SER A 20 9.59 18.56 -15.97
C SER A 20 9.96 17.22 -16.63
N ASP A 21 11.25 17.02 -16.88
CA ASP A 21 11.90 15.76 -17.26
C ASP A 21 12.62 15.15 -16.02
N PRO A 22 11.92 14.66 -14.97
CA PRO A 22 12.54 14.38 -13.68
C PRO A 22 13.44 13.14 -13.63
N LEU A 23 14.48 13.26 -12.82
CA LEU A 23 15.30 12.15 -12.30
C LEU A 23 15.48 12.29 -10.79
N CYS A 24 15.54 11.17 -10.08
CA CYS A 24 15.89 11.12 -8.66
C CYS A 24 17.33 10.66 -8.49
N GLY A 25 18.13 11.40 -7.73
CA GLY A 25 19.45 10.99 -7.25
C GLY A 25 19.36 10.53 -5.80
N VAL A 26 19.88 9.33 -5.51
CA VAL A 26 19.91 8.75 -4.16
C VAL A 26 21.37 8.70 -3.68
N ILE A 27 21.65 9.30 -2.54
CA ILE A 27 22.99 9.37 -1.96
C ILE A 27 23.00 8.67 -0.60
N PHE A 28 23.93 7.73 -0.43
CA PHE A 28 24.20 7.05 0.84
C PHE A 28 25.71 7.05 1.12
N ARG A 29 26.14 7.56 2.28
CA ARG A 29 27.56 7.67 2.70
C ARG A 29 28.48 8.14 1.55
N GLY A 30 28.09 9.21 0.84
CA GLY A 30 28.80 9.80 -0.30
C GLY A 30 28.63 9.07 -1.65
N SER A 31 28.19 7.81 -1.66
CA SER A 31 27.94 7.05 -2.90
C SER A 31 26.59 7.44 -3.52
N LYS A 32 26.63 8.00 -4.73
CA LYS A 32 25.47 8.52 -5.46
C LYS A 32 25.03 7.61 -6.59
N LYS A 33 23.75 7.22 -6.57
CA LYS A 33 23.05 6.52 -7.66
C LYS A 33 21.93 7.43 -8.21
N LYS A 34 21.39 7.13 -9.39
CA LYS A 34 20.36 7.93 -10.06
C LYS A 34 19.38 7.02 -10.80
N THR A 35 18.12 7.41 -10.84
CA THR A 35 17.11 6.83 -11.74
C THR A 35 17.34 7.25 -13.19
N LYS A 36 16.63 6.61 -14.11
CA LYS A 36 16.39 7.14 -15.46
C LYS A 36 15.66 8.47 -15.39
N VAL A 37 15.78 9.23 -16.47
CA VAL A 37 14.97 10.42 -16.74
C VAL A 37 13.63 9.96 -17.31
N ILE A 38 12.53 10.37 -16.70
CA ILE A 38 11.20 10.27 -17.31
C ILE A 38 10.90 11.63 -17.91
N LYS A 39 10.40 11.67 -19.15
CA LYS A 39 10.18 12.93 -19.88
C LYS A 39 8.79 13.50 -19.66
N ASN A 40 8.68 14.82 -19.65
CA ASN A 40 7.43 15.58 -19.60
C ASN A 40 6.39 14.99 -18.61
N ASN A 41 6.77 14.76 -17.35
CA ASN A 41 5.88 14.16 -16.35
C ASN A 41 6.18 14.67 -14.94
N ILE A 42 5.18 15.28 -14.29
CA ILE A 42 5.27 15.79 -12.90
C ILE A 42 4.91 14.74 -11.83
N ASN A 43 4.41 13.57 -12.25
CA ASN A 43 4.12 12.40 -11.42
C ASN A 43 4.89 11.16 -11.95
N PRO A 44 6.23 11.20 -12.01
CA PRO A 44 7.04 10.13 -12.59
C PRO A 44 6.98 8.86 -11.75
N VAL A 45 6.91 7.70 -12.41
CA VAL A 45 6.98 6.37 -11.77
C VAL A 45 8.21 5.65 -12.33
N TRP A 46 9.25 5.52 -11.52
CA TRP A 46 10.52 4.88 -11.89
C TRP A 46 10.55 3.39 -11.55
N ASN A 47 10.12 3.03 -10.34
CA ASN A 47 10.27 1.68 -9.76
C ASN A 47 11.70 1.12 -9.87
N GLU A 48 12.71 1.97 -9.67
CA GLU A 48 14.12 1.63 -9.85
C GLU A 48 14.80 1.27 -8.51
N GLY A 49 15.44 0.09 -8.48
CA GLY A 49 16.16 -0.43 -7.33
C GLY A 49 17.65 -0.06 -7.32
N PHE A 50 18.14 0.33 -6.15
CA PHE A 50 19.53 0.67 -5.88
C PHE A 50 20.04 -0.09 -4.66
N GLU A 51 21.24 -0.65 -4.75
CA GLU A 51 21.86 -1.42 -3.66
C GLU A 51 23.23 -0.84 -3.31
N TRP A 52 23.55 -0.79 -2.01
CA TRP A 52 24.87 -0.44 -1.49
C TRP A 52 25.37 -1.61 -0.65
N ASP A 53 26.51 -2.17 -1.06
CA ASP A 53 27.30 -3.00 -0.17
C ASP A 53 27.86 -2.12 0.96
N LEU A 54 27.73 -2.62 2.18
CA LEU A 54 28.20 -1.97 3.40
C LEU A 54 29.56 -2.51 3.87
N LYS A 55 30.11 -3.51 3.18
CA LYS A 55 31.44 -4.10 3.43
C LYS A 55 31.64 -4.55 4.88
N GLY A 56 30.62 -5.21 5.44
CA GLY A 56 30.60 -5.67 6.83
C GLY A 56 30.30 -4.60 7.88
N ILE A 57 30.26 -3.31 7.51
CA ILE A 57 29.94 -2.21 8.44
C ILE A 57 28.41 -2.14 8.61
N PRO A 58 27.86 -2.25 9.83
CA PRO A 58 26.42 -2.10 10.04
C PRO A 58 25.93 -0.68 9.75
N LEU A 59 24.61 -0.53 9.62
CA LEU A 59 23.97 0.78 9.67
C LEU A 59 24.01 1.28 11.12
N ASP A 60 24.41 2.54 11.29
CA ASP A 60 24.38 3.25 12.56
C ASP A 60 23.04 4.00 12.74
N SER A 61 22.72 4.43 13.96
CA SER A 61 21.46 5.11 14.27
C SER A 61 21.31 6.51 13.62
N GLY A 62 22.41 7.09 13.13
CA GLY A 62 22.44 8.35 12.38
C GLY A 62 22.48 8.16 10.86
N ALA A 63 22.41 6.92 10.36
CA ALA A 63 22.44 6.66 8.93
C ALA A 63 21.22 7.25 8.22
N GLU A 64 21.46 8.03 7.17
CA GLU A 64 20.41 8.67 6.35
C GLU A 64 20.60 8.39 4.85
N LEU A 65 19.48 8.34 4.12
CA LEU A 65 19.46 8.48 2.66
C LEU A 65 19.14 9.93 2.30
N HIS A 66 20.00 10.56 1.50
CA HIS A 66 19.75 11.88 0.92
C HIS A 66 19.20 11.73 -0.50
N LEU A 67 17.98 12.19 -0.71
CA LEU A 67 17.21 12.09 -1.95
C LEU A 67 17.17 13.46 -2.61
N VAL A 68 17.53 13.54 -3.90
CA VAL A 68 17.58 14.81 -4.65
C VAL A 68 16.92 14.64 -6.01
N VAL A 69 15.75 15.26 -6.20
CA VAL A 69 15.01 15.24 -7.47
C VAL A 69 15.39 16.47 -8.30
N LYS A 70 15.64 16.26 -9.59
CA LYS A 70 15.99 17.32 -10.55
C LYS A 70 15.28 17.13 -11.88
N ASP A 71 14.96 18.23 -12.54
CA ASP A 71 14.55 18.27 -13.94
C ASP A 71 15.80 18.17 -14.83
N HIS A 72 15.76 17.31 -15.85
CA HIS A 72 16.84 17.14 -16.82
C HIS A 72 16.66 18.07 -18.02
N GLU A 73 17.38 19.19 -18.01
CA GLU A 73 17.44 20.07 -19.16
C GLU A 73 18.52 19.58 -20.14
N LYS A 74 18.16 19.32 -21.40
CA LYS A 74 19.07 18.82 -22.47
C LYS A 74 20.23 19.78 -22.78
N MET A 75 20.01 21.08 -22.56
CA MET A 75 20.99 22.14 -22.68
C MET A 75 21.01 22.90 -21.35
N GLY A 76 22.19 23.13 -20.80
CA GLY A 76 22.37 23.82 -19.52
C GLY A 76 22.51 22.89 -18.31
N ARG A 77 22.03 23.34 -17.14
CA ARG A 77 22.19 22.65 -15.86
C ARG A 77 20.84 22.12 -15.39
N ASN A 78 20.76 20.84 -15.03
CA ASN A 78 19.56 20.23 -14.44
C ASN A 78 18.98 21.08 -13.28
N ARG A 79 17.75 21.59 -13.45
CA ARG A 79 17.06 22.41 -12.46
C ARG A 79 16.73 21.57 -11.23
N PHE A 80 17.04 22.08 -10.04
CA PHE A 80 16.66 21.43 -8.78
C PHE A 80 15.12 21.44 -8.63
N LEU A 81 14.51 20.31 -8.27
CA LEU A 81 13.06 20.24 -8.00
C LEU A 81 12.79 20.12 -6.50
N GLY A 82 13.62 19.38 -5.76
CA GLY A 82 13.62 19.36 -4.30
C GLY A 82 14.52 18.26 -3.74
N GLU A 83 14.72 18.27 -2.42
CA GLU A 83 15.45 17.22 -1.71
C GLU A 83 14.75 16.77 -0.43
N SER A 84 15.07 15.57 0.03
CA SER A 84 14.61 15.04 1.31
C SER A 84 15.69 14.18 1.94
N ARG A 85 15.58 13.96 3.25
CA ARG A 85 16.48 13.08 4.02
C ARG A 85 15.64 12.07 4.78
N VAL A 86 15.97 10.79 4.64
CA VAL A 86 15.25 9.67 5.26
C VAL A 86 16.18 9.02 6.27
N ALA A 87 15.86 9.12 7.56
CA ALA A 87 16.57 8.41 8.60
C ALA A 87 16.33 6.90 8.47
N LEU A 88 17.38 6.09 8.53
CA LEU A 88 17.30 4.63 8.39
C LEU A 88 17.02 3.92 9.72
N ARG A 89 16.89 4.68 10.82
CA ARG A 89 16.58 4.16 12.15
C ARG A 89 15.26 3.39 12.20
N ASP A 90 14.24 3.86 11.48
CA ASP A 90 12.92 3.20 11.46
C ASP A 90 12.98 1.81 10.81
N ILE A 91 13.92 1.61 9.88
CA ILE A 91 14.20 0.31 9.25
C ILE A 91 14.85 -0.65 10.26
N LEU A 92 15.77 -0.15 11.09
CA LEU A 92 16.44 -0.93 12.14
C LEU A 92 15.50 -1.35 13.26
N ASN A 93 14.44 -0.56 13.50
CA ASN A 93 13.38 -0.89 14.46
C ASN A 93 12.29 -1.81 13.86
N SER A 94 12.30 -2.04 12.54
CA SER A 94 11.29 -2.86 11.85
C SER A 94 11.67 -4.35 11.88
N PRO A 95 10.74 -5.28 12.23
CA PRO A 95 11.06 -6.69 12.41
C PRO A 95 11.52 -7.40 11.12
N ASN A 96 11.11 -6.89 9.95
CA ASN A 96 11.55 -7.38 8.64
C ASN A 96 12.74 -6.59 8.06
N LEU A 97 13.33 -5.67 8.84
CA LEU A 97 14.37 -4.74 8.42
C LEU A 97 14.04 -3.99 7.13
N ALA A 98 12.75 -3.65 6.94
CA ALA A 98 12.25 -2.91 5.80
C ALA A 98 11.17 -1.88 6.20
N ALA A 99 11.10 -0.79 5.44
CA ALA A 99 10.06 0.23 5.60
C ALA A 99 9.71 0.88 4.25
N SER A 100 8.49 1.40 4.15
CA SER A 100 8.02 2.20 3.01
C SER A 100 7.82 3.64 3.46
N PHE A 101 8.38 4.59 2.74
CA PHE A 101 8.35 6.01 3.07
C PHE A 101 7.66 6.79 1.96
N THR A 102 6.88 7.80 2.32
CA THR A 102 6.49 8.89 1.42
C THR A 102 6.92 10.18 2.09
N VAL A 103 7.87 10.87 1.48
CA VAL A 103 8.51 12.05 2.07
C VAL A 103 8.29 13.29 1.23
N SER A 104 8.12 14.42 1.90
CA SER A 104 8.09 15.73 1.24
C SER A 104 9.44 16.08 0.63
N LEU A 105 9.39 16.68 -0.56
CA LEU A 105 10.55 17.32 -1.18
C LEU A 105 10.60 18.79 -0.72
N LEU A 106 11.77 19.20 -0.22
CA LEU A 106 12.03 20.54 0.26
C LEU A 106 12.83 21.35 -0.77
N ASP A 107 12.61 22.66 -0.82
CA ASP A 107 13.41 23.58 -1.62
C ASP A 107 14.78 23.87 -0.97
N THR A 108 15.60 24.70 -1.62
CA THR A 108 16.92 25.12 -1.12
C THR A 108 16.82 25.94 0.19
N LYS A 109 15.67 26.53 0.48
CA LYS A 109 15.37 27.29 1.71
C LYS A 109 14.68 26.42 2.78
N ARG A 110 14.58 25.10 2.58
CA ARG A 110 13.90 24.12 3.45
C ARG A 110 12.36 24.23 3.47
N ASN A 111 11.74 24.99 2.56
CA ASN A 111 10.29 25.05 2.44
C ASN A 111 9.73 23.79 1.77
N ASN A 112 8.55 23.36 2.18
CA ASN A 112 7.82 22.27 1.56
C ASN A 112 7.37 22.65 0.14
N THR A 113 7.82 21.93 -0.89
CA THR A 113 7.49 22.25 -2.30
C THR A 113 6.07 21.86 -2.71
N GLY A 114 5.33 21.13 -1.87
CA GLY A 114 4.09 20.46 -2.23
C GLY A 114 4.30 19.13 -2.98
N ALA A 115 5.52 18.84 -3.43
CA ALA A 115 5.87 17.58 -4.07
C ALA A 115 6.27 16.51 -3.05
N THR A 116 5.99 15.24 -3.37
CA THR A 116 6.34 14.08 -2.54
C THR A 116 7.14 13.04 -3.35
N LEU A 117 7.85 12.17 -2.63
CA LEU A 117 8.64 11.07 -3.17
C LEU A 117 8.37 9.80 -2.36
N SER A 118 7.85 8.76 -3.02
CA SER A 118 7.61 7.43 -2.44
C SER A 118 8.78 6.49 -2.73
N LEU A 119 9.26 5.81 -1.70
CA LEU A 119 10.35 4.85 -1.77
C LEU A 119 10.17 3.70 -0.77
N GLN A 120 10.78 2.57 -1.05
CA GLN A 120 10.91 1.46 -0.10
C GLN A 120 12.38 1.23 0.18
N VAL A 121 12.72 0.92 1.43
CA VAL A 121 14.09 0.67 1.84
C VAL A 121 14.14 -0.60 2.68
N SER A 122 15.12 -1.45 2.43
CA SER A 122 15.38 -2.66 3.22
C SER A 122 16.86 -2.85 3.50
N TYR A 123 17.15 -3.53 4.59
CA TYR A 123 18.48 -3.76 5.11
C TYR A 123 18.70 -5.25 5.38
N ILE A 124 19.76 -5.80 4.79
CA ILE A 124 20.27 -7.13 5.11
C ILE A 124 21.52 -6.93 5.97
N PRO A 125 21.53 -7.36 7.24
CA PRO A 125 22.67 -7.18 8.11
C PRO A 125 23.88 -8.01 7.64
N PRO A 126 25.11 -7.63 8.03
CA PRO A 126 26.29 -8.49 7.83
C PRO A 126 26.07 -9.89 8.44
N PRO A 127 26.67 -10.95 7.87
CA PRO A 127 26.66 -12.27 8.48
C PRO A 127 27.24 -12.20 9.91
N GLY A 128 26.56 -12.84 10.87
CA GLY A 128 26.87 -12.74 12.30
C GLY A 128 26.14 -11.61 13.05
N MET A 129 25.38 -10.74 12.36
CA MET A 129 24.54 -9.69 12.96
C MET A 129 23.05 -9.82 12.57
N THR A 130 22.62 -11.00 12.09
CA THR A 130 21.20 -11.34 11.95
C THR A 130 20.55 -11.42 13.34
N PRO A 131 19.49 -10.66 13.64
CA PRO A 131 18.71 -10.92 14.84
C PRO A 131 18.15 -12.34 14.75
N PHE A 132 18.33 -13.13 15.82
CA PHE A 132 17.72 -14.45 15.93
C PHE A 132 16.20 -14.28 16.04
N PHE A 133 15.52 -14.30 14.89
CA PHE A 133 14.09 -14.48 14.85
C PHE A 133 13.82 -15.93 15.26
N GLN A 134 13.71 -16.19 16.57
CA GLN A 134 13.10 -17.42 17.02
C GLN A 134 11.72 -17.47 16.35
N PRO A 135 11.40 -18.52 15.56
CA PRO A 135 10.03 -18.68 15.12
C PRO A 135 9.14 -18.69 16.37
N PRO A 136 7.95 -18.07 16.33
CA PRO A 136 7.00 -18.23 17.44
C PRO A 136 6.85 -19.73 17.68
N PRO A 137 6.85 -20.20 18.95
CA PRO A 137 6.82 -21.62 19.25
C PRO A 137 5.64 -22.22 18.51
N GLN A 138 5.93 -23.04 17.49
CA GLN A 138 4.89 -23.76 16.78
C GLN A 138 4.17 -24.59 17.84
N PRO A 139 2.84 -24.50 17.97
CA PRO A 139 2.13 -25.45 18.81
C PRO A 139 2.47 -26.82 18.23
N GLU A 140 3.23 -27.62 18.98
CA GLU A 140 3.61 -28.97 18.59
C GLU A 140 2.34 -29.67 18.12
N ALA A 141 2.34 -30.09 16.85
CA ALA A 141 1.27 -30.90 16.33
C ALA A 141 1.31 -32.18 17.17
N ARG A 142 0.38 -32.29 18.13
CA ARG A 142 0.17 -33.52 18.89
C ARG A 142 -0.25 -34.58 17.88
N GLU A 143 0.74 -35.31 17.39
CA GLU A 143 0.56 -36.57 16.70
C GLU A 143 -0.17 -37.50 17.66
N LYS A 144 -1.50 -37.54 17.55
CA LYS A 144 -2.29 -38.60 18.16
C LYS A 144 -1.96 -39.86 17.36
N PRO A 145 -1.46 -40.94 17.98
CA PRO A 145 -1.39 -42.23 17.31
C PRO A 145 -2.79 -42.58 16.82
N VAL A 146 -2.89 -42.95 15.54
CA VAL A 146 -4.15 -43.43 14.97
C VAL A 146 -4.30 -44.88 15.42
N GLU A 147 -5.02 -45.11 16.52
CA GLU A 147 -5.44 -46.46 16.87
C GLU A 147 -6.44 -46.96 15.82
N LEU A 148 -6.01 -47.98 15.10
CA LEU A 148 -6.79 -48.70 14.10
C LEU A 148 -7.43 -49.89 14.79
N ASP A 149 -8.75 -49.85 15.03
CA ASP A 149 -9.48 -51.04 15.50
C ASP A 149 -10.63 -51.44 14.56
N THR A 150 -10.30 -52.49 13.81
CA THR A 150 -11.08 -53.68 13.42
C THR A 150 -12.54 -53.56 12.94
N VAL A 151 -12.76 -54.12 11.75
CA VAL A 151 -14.07 -54.42 11.16
C VAL A 151 -14.86 -55.41 12.02
N THR A 152 -16.15 -55.18 12.21
CA THR A 152 -17.12 -56.25 12.45
C THR A 152 -18.40 -56.01 11.64
N VAL A 153 -18.71 -56.94 10.75
CA VAL A 153 -19.94 -56.96 9.93
C VAL A 153 -20.93 -57.95 10.53
N PHE A 154 -22.07 -57.49 11.06
CA PHE A 154 -23.23 -58.34 11.32
C PHE A 154 -24.56 -57.59 11.12
N SER A 155 -25.32 -58.10 10.14
CA SER A 155 -26.78 -58.24 10.03
C SER A 155 -27.76 -57.16 10.50
N LEU A 156 -28.50 -56.65 9.51
CA LEU A 156 -29.97 -56.57 9.46
C LEU A 156 -30.72 -57.42 10.52
N ASP A 157 -31.64 -56.83 11.31
CA ASP A 157 -33.09 -57.07 11.13
C ASP A 157 -34.03 -56.23 12.02
N THR A 158 -35.28 -56.20 11.55
CA THR A 158 -36.50 -55.48 11.96
C THR A 158 -37.04 -55.82 13.36
N MET A 159 -37.42 -54.80 14.17
CA MET A 159 -38.55 -54.68 15.13
C MET A 159 -38.71 -53.18 15.53
N GLY A 160 -39.85 -52.61 15.97
CA GLY A 160 -41.25 -53.06 16.00
C GLY A 160 -42.10 -52.36 17.09
N GLU A 161 -43.01 -51.44 16.70
CA GLU A 161 -44.21 -50.92 17.43
C GLU A 161 -44.00 -50.21 18.81
N GLU A 162 -44.87 -49.39 19.40
CA GLU A 162 -45.97 -48.47 19.03
C GLU A 162 -46.26 -47.60 20.29
N ASP A 163 -46.73 -46.35 20.15
CA ASP A 163 -47.79 -45.79 21.02
C ASP A 163 -48.43 -44.55 20.35
N THR A 164 -49.68 -44.25 20.70
CA THR A 164 -50.68 -43.68 19.79
C THR A 164 -51.36 -42.42 20.33
N GLU A 165 -51.72 -41.52 19.38
CA GLU A 165 -52.88 -40.60 19.43
C GLU A 165 -52.89 -39.49 20.53
N SER A 166 -53.42 -38.28 20.29
CA SER A 166 -54.74 -38.02 19.72
C SER A 166 -54.91 -36.60 19.14
N MET A 167 -55.64 -36.53 18.02
CA MET A 167 -56.68 -35.54 17.63
C MET A 167 -56.35 -34.02 17.71
N LEU A 168 -56.26 -33.31 16.56
CA LEU A 168 -57.37 -32.81 15.72
C LEU A 168 -58.26 -31.74 16.37
N MET A 169 -58.25 -30.53 15.79
CA MET A 169 -59.41 -29.93 15.10
C MET A 169 -58.93 -28.81 14.15
N MET A 170 -59.68 -28.58 13.09
CA MET A 170 -59.42 -27.54 12.06
C MET A 170 -60.25 -26.30 12.35
N GLU A 171 -59.83 -25.12 11.87
CA GLU A 171 -60.77 -24.20 11.21
C GLU A 171 -60.02 -23.34 10.18
N GLN A 172 -60.68 -23.05 9.06
CA GLN A 172 -60.13 -22.38 7.89
C GLN A 172 -61.11 -21.29 7.42
N THR A 173 -60.63 -20.06 7.30
CA THR A 173 -61.24 -18.95 6.53
C THR A 173 -60.08 -18.23 5.82
N ASP A 174 -60.01 -18.07 4.50
CA ASP A 174 -60.97 -17.45 3.54
C ASP A 174 -61.06 -15.92 3.80
N ASP A 175 -60.65 -14.98 2.93
CA ASP A 175 -60.05 -15.07 1.58
C ASP A 175 -59.19 -13.78 1.27
N PRO A 176 -59.04 -13.12 0.09
CA PRO A 176 -57.74 -12.57 -0.34
C PRO A 176 -57.75 -11.05 -0.70
N ASP A 177 -56.89 -10.63 -1.64
CA ASP A 177 -56.83 -9.31 -2.32
C ASP A 177 -56.20 -8.15 -1.48
N THR A 178 -55.48 -7.15 -1.99
CA THR A 178 -54.88 -6.79 -3.31
C THR A 178 -53.66 -5.88 -3.04
N GLY A 179 -52.87 -5.50 -4.06
CA GLY A 179 -52.09 -4.24 -3.97
C GLY A 179 -50.67 -4.22 -4.55
N SER A 180 -50.55 -4.47 -5.85
CA SER A 180 -49.37 -4.05 -6.62
C SER A 180 -49.39 -2.53 -6.92
N HIS A 181 -48.30 -2.05 -7.54
CA HIS A 181 -48.02 -0.67 -8.01
C HIS A 181 -47.43 0.28 -6.96
N GLN A 182 -46.15 0.67 -7.07
CA GLN A 182 -45.54 1.50 -8.13
C GLN A 182 -46.13 2.91 -8.21
N GLY A 183 -45.30 3.92 -7.91
CA GLY A 183 -45.60 5.33 -8.09
C GLY A 183 -44.32 6.17 -8.02
N PRO A 184 -43.66 6.45 -9.16
CA PRO A 184 -42.52 7.37 -9.19
C PRO A 184 -43.02 8.82 -9.18
N HIS A 185 -42.20 9.78 -8.76
CA HIS A 185 -42.38 11.14 -9.28
C HIS A 185 -41.07 11.91 -9.47
N GLN A 186 -41.16 12.88 -10.37
CA GLN A 186 -40.10 13.53 -11.12
C GLN A 186 -40.31 15.06 -11.04
N GLY A 187 -39.23 15.85 -11.18
CA GLY A 187 -39.31 17.30 -11.39
C GLY A 187 -38.26 18.08 -10.58
N GLY A 188 -37.54 19.06 -11.13
CA GLY A 188 -37.62 19.58 -12.50
C GLY A 188 -36.41 20.44 -12.91
N GLN A 189 -36.46 20.97 -14.13
CA GLN A 189 -35.43 21.82 -14.75
C GLN A 189 -35.84 23.31 -14.76
N GLY A 190 -34.85 24.18 -14.96
CA GLY A 190 -34.99 25.62 -15.30
C GLY A 190 -33.89 26.45 -14.64
N GLY A 191 -33.28 27.46 -15.25
CA GLY A 191 -33.38 27.96 -16.64
C GLY A 191 -32.80 29.38 -16.76
N GLN A 192 -31.84 29.57 -17.69
CA GLN A 192 -31.40 30.81 -18.38
C GLN A 192 -31.12 32.16 -17.64
N GLU A 193 -29.86 32.61 -17.80
CA GLU A 193 -29.40 33.90 -18.38
C GLU A 193 -29.53 35.29 -17.66
N THR A 194 -28.62 36.19 -18.09
CA THR A 194 -28.17 37.53 -17.61
C THR A 194 -29.11 38.70 -17.99
N PRO A 195 -28.95 40.03 -17.63
CA PRO A 195 -27.67 40.79 -17.47
C PRO A 195 -27.60 42.10 -16.58
N THR A 196 -26.40 42.72 -16.60
CA THR A 196 -26.04 44.16 -16.45
C THR A 196 -26.40 45.00 -15.21
N GLY A 197 -25.35 45.56 -14.57
CA GLY A 197 -25.13 47.03 -14.53
C GLY A 197 -25.30 47.79 -13.20
N ASN A 198 -24.21 48.39 -12.71
CA ASN A 198 -24.17 49.86 -12.46
C ASN A 198 -22.74 50.43 -12.32
N HIS A 199 -22.54 51.62 -12.89
CA HIS A 199 -21.43 52.58 -12.66
C HIS A 199 -21.98 53.75 -11.78
N PRO A 200 -21.19 54.78 -11.43
CA PRO A 200 -19.72 54.90 -11.43
C PRO A 200 -19.11 55.01 -10.01
#